data_AF-A0A3N7ZF60-F1
#
_entry.id   AF-A0A3N7ZF60-F1
#
_cell.length_a   1.000
_cell.length_b   1.000
_cell.length_c   1.000
_cell.angle_alpha   90.00
_cell.angle_beta   90.00
_cell.angle_gamma   90.00
#
_symmetry.space_group_name_H-M   'P 1'
#
loop_
_entity.id
_entity.type
_entity.pdbx_description
1 polymer ?
#
loop_
_entity_poly.entity_id
_entity_poly.type
_entity_poly.pdbx_seq_one_letter_code
_entity_poly.pdbx_strand_id
1 'polypeptide(L)'
;MSVFIHCTRLLNRPERGEGQQLAIDGVGGYSLWRILQTEVTVNQDVVVTLRAESPFGLLPALDLTKIPQENEKSVTEAYQRVMNVAYRDSPTSVMDQCRNLGAVLGNRWLFHLTGNKKKLEDDLGPCISAIREHFGDKNQRLVRAALETINLLHPRGKENERERYGLREVLNEDAELALHAAGFVIREVGWAQ
;
A
#
# COMPACT_ATOMS: atom_id res chain seq x y z
N MET A 1 -26.51 33.09 -1.83
CA MET A 1 -26.85 32.87 -3.25
C MET A 1 -25.75 31.98 -3.83
N SER A 2 -25.97 30.68 -3.91
CA SER A 2 -24.99 29.73 -4.47
C SER A 2 -25.15 29.69 -5.98
N VAL A 3 -24.13 30.14 -6.72
CA VAL A 3 -24.10 30.01 -8.17
C VAL A 3 -23.84 28.54 -8.50
N PHE A 4 -24.81 27.88 -9.12
CA PHE A 4 -24.60 26.56 -9.70
C PHE A 4 -23.77 26.72 -10.97
N ILE A 5 -22.51 26.29 -10.93
CA ILE A 5 -21.64 26.26 -12.11
C ILE A 5 -21.66 24.82 -12.62
N HIS A 6 -22.25 24.60 -13.80
CA HIS A 6 -22.17 23.29 -14.45
C HIS A 6 -20.70 22.87 -14.58
N CYS A 7 -20.37 21.65 -14.16
CA CYS A 7 -19.02 21.09 -14.28
C CYS A 7 -18.72 20.63 -15.73
N THR A 8 -19.05 21.47 -16.72
CA THR A 8 -18.83 21.18 -18.16
C THR A 8 -17.37 20.95 -18.51
N ARG A 9 -16.44 21.47 -17.70
CA ARG A 9 -15.01 21.19 -17.86
C ARG A 9 -14.66 19.71 -17.74
N LEU A 10 -15.41 18.94 -16.94
CA LEU A 10 -15.19 17.50 -16.79
C LEU A 10 -15.58 16.75 -18.08
N LEU A 11 -16.69 17.16 -18.71
CA LEU A 11 -17.18 16.56 -19.97
C LEU A 11 -16.20 16.75 -21.13
N ASN A 12 -15.36 17.79 -21.07
CA ASN A 12 -14.36 18.08 -22.09
C ASN A 12 -13.01 17.36 -21.85
N ARG A 13 -12.87 16.56 -20.79
CA ARG A 13 -11.68 15.72 -20.57
C ARG A 13 -11.72 14.47 -21.47
N PRO A 14 -10.55 13.89 -21.81
CA PRO A 14 -10.49 12.55 -22.38
C PRO A 14 -11.31 11.57 -21.54
N GLU A 15 -12.08 10.71 -22.20
CA GLU A 15 -13.00 9.76 -21.55
C GLU A 15 -13.91 10.41 -20.50
N ARG A 16 -14.24 11.70 -20.67
CA ARG A 16 -15.08 12.48 -19.74
C ARG A 16 -14.57 12.46 -18.30
N GLY A 17 -13.25 12.29 -18.14
CA GLY A 17 -12.60 12.25 -16.83
C GLY A 17 -12.62 10.88 -16.15
N GLU A 18 -13.09 9.81 -16.80
CA GLU A 18 -12.96 8.45 -16.27
C GLU A 18 -11.51 8.12 -15.94
N GLY A 19 -11.29 7.47 -14.78
CA GLY A 19 -9.96 7.17 -14.24
C GLY A 19 -9.25 8.33 -13.52
N GLN A 20 -9.72 9.58 -13.66
CA GLN A 20 -9.15 10.72 -12.94
C GLN A 20 -9.67 10.81 -11.49
N GLN A 21 -9.00 11.63 -10.68
CA GLN A 21 -9.41 11.91 -9.31
C GLN A 21 -10.23 13.20 -9.21
N LEU A 22 -11.29 13.14 -8.40
CA LEU A 22 -12.12 14.27 -8.00
C LEU A 22 -11.88 14.55 -6.52
N ALA A 23 -11.42 15.76 -6.20
CA ALA A 23 -11.36 16.25 -4.84
C ALA A 23 -12.73 16.79 -4.41
N ILE A 24 -13.24 16.31 -3.28
CA ILE A 24 -14.51 16.72 -2.70
C ILE A 24 -14.24 17.31 -1.32
N ASP A 25 -14.86 18.47 -1.03
CA ASP A 25 -14.72 19.34 0.16
C ASP A 25 -13.78 20.54 -0.05
N GLY A 26 -13.57 21.36 0.98
CA GLY A 26 -13.04 22.72 0.90
C GLY A 26 -11.56 22.90 1.27
N VAL A 27 -11.14 24.17 1.41
CA VAL A 27 -9.74 24.60 1.61
C VAL A 27 -9.13 24.05 2.92
N GLY A 28 -9.96 23.67 3.90
CA GLY A 28 -9.52 23.08 5.17
C GLY A 28 -9.24 21.57 5.12
N GLY A 29 -9.60 20.90 4.03
CA GLY A 29 -9.44 19.46 3.86
C GLY A 29 -10.36 18.94 2.77
N TYR A 30 -9.87 17.98 1.99
CA TYR A 30 -10.64 17.32 0.94
C TYR A 30 -10.40 15.81 0.96
N SER A 31 -11.36 15.08 0.42
CA SER A 31 -11.26 13.65 0.13
C SER A 31 -11.08 13.44 -1.38
N LEU A 32 -10.27 12.46 -1.77
CA LEU A 32 -10.05 12.11 -3.17
C LEU A 32 -10.90 10.89 -3.55
N TRP A 33 -11.53 10.99 -4.72
CA TRP A 33 -12.44 9.97 -5.24
C TRP A 33 -12.08 9.67 -6.69
N ARG A 34 -12.13 8.39 -7.09
CA ARG A 34 -11.92 8.04 -8.49
C ARG A 34 -13.22 8.17 -9.28
N ILE A 35 -13.15 8.82 -10.43
CA ILE A 35 -14.25 8.89 -11.38
C ILE A 35 -14.33 7.56 -12.13
N LEU A 36 -15.45 6.85 -11.98
CA LEU A 36 -15.73 5.62 -12.72
C LEU A 36 -16.50 5.89 -14.00
N GLN A 37 -17.40 6.88 -13.96
CA GLN A 37 -18.28 7.20 -15.07
C GLN A 37 -18.75 8.64 -14.93
N THR A 38 -18.85 9.33 -16.07
CA THR A 38 -19.45 10.66 -16.16
C THR A 38 -20.59 10.63 -17.19
N GLU A 39 -21.79 11.01 -16.75
CA GLU A 39 -22.99 11.05 -17.59
C GLU A 39 -23.71 12.41 -17.51
N VAL A 40 -24.53 12.69 -18.53
CA VAL A 40 -25.38 13.87 -18.59
C VAL A 40 -26.82 13.40 -18.62
N THR A 41 -27.63 13.87 -17.68
CA THR A 41 -29.05 13.51 -17.60
C THR A 41 -29.87 14.26 -18.66
N VAL A 42 -31.13 13.85 -18.85
CA VAL A 42 -32.08 14.55 -19.74
C VAL A 42 -32.28 16.03 -19.32
N ASN A 43 -32.10 16.34 -18.04
CA ASN A 43 -32.20 17.71 -17.50
C ASN A 43 -30.88 18.50 -17.61
N GLN A 44 -29.87 17.96 -18.30
CA GLN A 44 -28.53 18.56 -18.46
C GLN A 44 -27.70 18.64 -17.16
N ASP A 45 -28.07 17.86 -16.15
CA ASP A 45 -27.24 17.69 -14.94
C ASP A 45 -26.07 16.75 -15.24
N VAL A 46 -24.89 17.09 -14.73
CA VAL A 46 -23.71 16.21 -14.78
C VAL A 46 -23.76 15.30 -13.56
N VAL A 47 -23.89 14.00 -13.80
CA VAL A 47 -23.81 12.97 -12.77
C VAL A 47 -22.47 12.28 -12.90
N VAL A 48 -21.76 12.19 -11.77
CA VAL A 48 -20.45 11.54 -11.70
C VAL A 48 -20.59 10.35 -10.77
N THR A 49 -20.37 9.15 -11.30
CA THR A 49 -20.26 7.95 -10.47
C THR A 49 -18.84 7.91 -9.92
N LEU A 50 -18.76 8.06 -8.61
CA LEU A 50 -17.51 8.07 -7.89
C LEU A 50 -17.35 6.74 -7.18
N ARG A 51 -16.21 6.11 -7.41
CA ARG A 51 -15.71 5.17 -6.42
C ARG A 51 -15.09 6.04 -5.35
N ALA A 52 -15.40 5.75 -4.09
CA ALA A 52 -14.37 5.96 -3.09
C ALA A 52 -13.11 5.33 -3.69
N GLU A 53 -11.96 5.96 -3.57
CA GLU A 53 -10.79 5.11 -3.38
C GLU A 53 -11.05 4.41 -2.05
N SER A 54 -11.85 3.35 -2.17
CA SER A 54 -12.48 2.68 -1.06
C SER A 54 -11.33 2.10 -0.27
N PRO A 55 -11.41 2.18 1.06
CA PRO A 55 -10.43 1.67 2.00
C PRO A 55 -10.38 0.13 2.01
N PHE A 56 -10.33 -0.51 0.84
CA PHE A 56 -9.77 -1.85 0.73
C PHE A 56 -8.28 -1.74 1.07
N GLY A 57 -8.01 -1.93 2.36
CA GLY A 57 -6.71 -2.28 2.92
C GLY A 57 -5.53 -1.44 2.47
N LEU A 58 -5.39 -0.22 3.00
CA LEU A 58 -4.06 0.36 3.23
C LEU A 58 -3.18 -0.72 3.88
N LEU A 59 -3.58 -1.03 5.11
CA LEU A 59 -3.13 -2.09 5.98
C LEU A 59 -4.32 -2.39 6.91
N PRO A 60 -4.51 -3.64 7.34
CA PRO A 60 -5.48 -3.95 8.38
C PRO A 60 -5.04 -3.28 9.69
N ALA A 61 -6.02 -2.90 10.52
CA ALA A 61 -5.72 -2.32 11.82
C ALA A 61 -4.93 -3.32 12.67
N LEU A 62 -3.80 -2.88 13.23
CA LEU A 62 -3.00 -3.71 14.11
C LEU A 62 -3.78 -4.07 15.38
N ASP A 63 -3.80 -5.36 15.70
CA ASP A 63 -4.22 -5.87 16.99
C ASP A 63 -3.02 -5.92 17.92
N LEU A 64 -2.77 -4.82 18.63
CA LEU A 64 -1.62 -4.68 19.53
C LEU A 64 -1.58 -5.76 20.61
N THR A 65 -2.73 -6.35 20.97
CA THR A 65 -2.80 -7.41 21.98
C THR A 65 -2.17 -8.73 21.51
N LYS A 66 -1.99 -8.90 20.20
CA LYS A 66 -1.37 -10.08 19.59
C LYS A 66 0.10 -9.88 19.22
N ILE A 67 0.61 -8.65 19.34
CA ILE A 67 2.00 -8.34 19.08
C ILE A 67 2.77 -8.47 20.40
N PRO A 68 3.91 -9.19 20.45
CA PRO A 68 4.72 -9.24 21.66
C PRO A 68 5.19 -7.85 22.08
N GLN A 69 5.10 -7.54 23.37
CA GLN A 69 5.37 -6.21 23.93
C GLN A 69 6.74 -5.63 23.52
N GLU A 70 7.76 -6.47 23.43
CA GLU A 70 9.11 -6.10 22.97
C GLU A 70 9.18 -5.64 21.50
N ASN A 71 8.19 -6.00 20.70
CA ASN A 71 8.12 -5.71 19.27
C ASN A 71 7.12 -4.58 18.93
N GLU A 72 6.12 -4.34 19.79
CA GLU A 72 5.01 -3.40 19.59
C GLU A 72 5.44 -2.04 19.04
N LYS A 73 6.41 -1.39 19.71
CA LYS A 73 6.89 -0.06 19.30
C LYS A 73 7.40 -0.06 17.86
N SER A 74 8.29 -0.99 17.53
CA SER A 74 8.92 -1.06 16.21
C SER A 74 7.93 -1.38 15.09
N VAL A 75 6.96 -2.27 15.36
CA VAL A 75 5.90 -2.61 14.40
C VAL A 75 4.96 -1.43 14.19
N THR A 76 4.54 -0.76 15.28
CA THR A 76 3.65 0.40 15.22
C THR A 76 4.29 1.57 14.48
N GLU A 77 5.56 1.88 14.76
CA GLU A 77 6.28 2.95 14.06
C GLU A 77 6.43 2.65 12.56
N ALA A 78 6.72 1.40 12.18
CA ALA A 78 6.82 1.00 10.78
C ALA A 78 5.46 1.07 10.06
N TYR A 79 4.40 0.60 10.72
CA TYR A 79 3.03 0.69 10.23
C TYR A 79 2.64 2.15 9.98
N GLN A 80 2.92 3.03 10.95
CA GLN A 80 2.54 4.44 10.86
C GLN A 80 3.27 5.17 9.72
N ARG A 81 4.53 4.81 9.42
CA ARG A 81 5.24 5.37 8.26
C ARG A 81 4.54 5.06 6.95
N VAL A 82 4.07 3.82 6.76
CA VAL A 82 3.29 3.44 5.56
C VAL A 82 2.00 4.24 5.49
N MET A 83 1.26 4.33 6.61
CA MET A 83 0.01 5.09 6.68
C MET A 83 0.19 6.57 6.34
N ASN A 84 1.32 7.17 6.74
CA ASN A 84 1.60 8.58 6.46
C ASN A 84 1.90 8.85 4.98
N VAL A 85 2.54 7.92 4.28
CA VAL A 85 2.94 8.10 2.87
C VAL A 85 1.87 7.64 1.88
N ALA A 86 1.03 6.67 2.27
CA ALA A 86 0.12 5.98 1.36
C ALA A 86 -0.89 6.87 0.60
N TYR A 87 -1.19 8.07 1.12
CA TYR A 87 -2.11 9.02 0.48
C TYR A 87 -1.44 10.31 -0.02
N ARG A 88 -0.17 10.53 0.31
CA ARG A 88 0.46 11.87 0.21
C ARG A 88 1.71 11.90 -0.64
N ASP A 89 2.35 10.75 -0.83
CA ASP A 89 3.64 10.66 -1.50
C ASP A 89 3.56 9.95 -2.86
N SER A 90 4.71 9.94 -3.55
CA SER A 90 4.88 9.20 -4.79
C SER A 90 4.76 7.68 -4.58
N PRO A 91 4.36 6.92 -5.61
CA PRO A 91 4.33 5.46 -5.58
C PRO A 91 5.64 4.82 -5.12
N THR A 92 6.77 5.41 -5.51
CA THR A 92 8.11 4.99 -5.06
C THR A 92 8.27 5.06 -3.55
N SER A 93 7.83 6.14 -2.91
CA SER A 93 7.87 6.30 -1.44
C SER A 93 7.01 5.24 -0.76
N VAL A 94 5.80 5.00 -1.27
CA VAL A 94 4.88 3.99 -0.72
C VAL A 94 5.49 2.59 -0.77
N MET A 95 6.06 2.20 -1.93
CA MET A 95 6.73 0.90 -2.06
C MET A 95 7.93 0.76 -1.13
N ASP A 96 8.73 1.80 -0.95
CA ASP A 96 9.87 1.78 -0.04
C ASP A 96 9.44 1.60 1.42
N GLN A 97 8.41 2.33 1.86
CA GLN A 97 7.87 2.15 3.21
C GLN A 97 7.22 0.77 3.38
N CYS A 98 6.56 0.22 2.36
CA CYS A 98 6.04 -1.15 2.41
C CYS A 98 7.16 -2.19 2.54
N ARG A 99 8.30 -2.00 1.85
CA ARG A 99 9.49 -2.85 2.00
C ARG A 99 10.03 -2.80 3.42
N ASN A 100 10.16 -1.61 3.98
CA ASN A 100 10.65 -1.40 5.34
C ASN A 100 9.69 -2.03 6.37
N LEU A 101 8.38 -1.89 6.18
CA LEU A 101 7.37 -2.55 7.00
C LEU A 101 7.48 -4.08 6.88
N GLY A 102 7.59 -4.63 5.67
CA GLY A 102 7.74 -6.07 5.46
C GLY A 102 8.94 -6.67 6.18
N ALA A 103 10.09 -5.98 6.17
CA ALA A 103 11.28 -6.40 6.91
C ALA A 103 11.03 -6.43 8.42
N VAL A 104 10.42 -5.37 8.97
CA VAL A 104 10.05 -5.32 10.40
C VAL A 104 9.07 -6.44 10.76
N LEU A 105 7.99 -6.62 10.00
CA LEU A 105 7.00 -7.66 10.26
C LEU A 105 7.64 -9.05 10.27
N GLY A 106 8.36 -9.40 9.20
CA GLY A 106 8.98 -10.71 9.06
C GLY A 106 10.03 -10.98 10.15
N ASN A 107 10.91 -10.01 10.43
CA ASN A 107 11.97 -10.18 11.43
C ASN A 107 11.42 -10.29 12.86
N ARG A 108 10.41 -9.48 13.21
CA ARG A 108 9.80 -9.50 14.55
C ARG A 108 8.98 -10.77 14.77
N TRP A 109 8.29 -11.23 13.72
CA TRP A 109 7.56 -12.49 13.77
C TRP A 109 8.51 -13.69 13.91
N LEU A 110 9.58 -13.76 13.10
CA LEU A 110 10.63 -14.79 13.24
C LEU A 110 11.30 -14.75 14.61
N PHE A 111 11.60 -13.56 15.13
CA PHE A 111 12.19 -13.40 16.44
C PHE A 111 11.26 -13.92 17.54
N HIS A 112 9.97 -13.63 17.47
CA HIS A 112 8.98 -14.18 18.41
C HIS A 112 8.96 -15.72 18.40
N LEU A 113 9.12 -16.34 17.23
CA LEU A 113 9.11 -17.79 17.08
C LEU A 113 10.42 -18.48 17.50
N THR A 114 11.56 -17.81 17.32
CA THR A 114 12.89 -18.45 17.42
C THR A 114 13.79 -17.89 18.53
N GLY A 115 13.49 -16.71 19.06
CA GLY A 115 14.35 -15.97 19.99
C GLY A 115 15.66 -15.44 19.37
N ASN A 116 15.88 -15.59 18.05
CA ASN A 116 17.15 -15.22 17.42
C ASN A 116 17.25 -13.71 17.13
N LYS A 117 17.89 -12.97 18.04
CA LYS A 117 18.07 -11.51 17.93
C LYS A 117 18.89 -11.07 16.71
N LYS A 118 19.78 -11.92 16.19
CA LYS A 118 20.64 -11.55 15.03
C LYS A 118 19.83 -11.23 13.78
N LYS A 119 18.62 -11.80 13.67
CA LYS A 119 17.73 -11.59 12.53
C LYS A 119 16.96 -10.27 12.58
N LEU A 120 17.03 -9.52 13.68
CA LEU A 120 16.27 -8.26 13.83
C LEU A 120 16.78 -7.12 12.94
N GLU A 121 18.03 -7.21 12.49
CA GLU A 121 18.75 -6.21 11.68
C GLU A 121 18.74 -6.55 10.17
N ASP A 122 18.23 -7.72 9.80
CA ASP A 122 18.21 -8.19 8.42
C ASP A 122 17.30 -7.32 7.54
N ASP A 123 17.76 -7.00 6.33
CA ASP A 123 16.91 -6.45 5.26
C ASP A 123 15.81 -7.45 4.83
N LEU A 124 14.85 -7.00 4.02
CA LEU A 124 13.73 -7.84 3.57
C LEU A 124 14.18 -9.11 2.81
N GLY A 125 15.19 -9.04 1.94
CA GLY A 125 15.69 -10.20 1.19
C GLY A 125 16.23 -11.33 2.09
N PRO A 126 17.19 -11.03 3.00
CA PRO A 126 17.63 -11.98 4.01
C PRO A 126 16.51 -12.47 4.93
N CYS A 127 15.57 -11.60 5.32
CA CYS A 127 14.38 -11.97 6.10
C CYS A 127 13.55 -13.07 5.40
N ILE A 128 13.23 -12.88 4.11
CA ILE A 128 12.51 -13.87 3.28
C ILE A 128 13.23 -15.22 3.26
N SER A 129 14.57 -15.21 3.19
CA SER A 129 15.38 -16.42 3.20
C SER A 129 15.33 -17.11 4.55
N ALA A 130 15.40 -16.35 5.65
CA ALA A 130 15.26 -16.88 7.01
C ALA A 130 13.88 -17.49 7.27
N ILE A 131 12.80 -16.90 6.73
CA ILE A 131 11.45 -17.47 6.80
C ILE A 131 11.41 -18.82 6.07
N ARG A 132 12.01 -18.92 4.87
CA ARG A 132 12.11 -20.19 4.13
C ARG A 132 12.90 -21.24 4.91
N GLU A 133 14.02 -20.86 5.50
CA GLU A 133 14.87 -21.77 6.30
C GLU A 133 14.11 -22.31 7.52
N HIS A 134 13.32 -21.47 8.19
CA HIS A 134 12.58 -21.87 9.39
C HIS A 134 11.37 -22.77 9.08
N PHE A 135 10.57 -22.42 8.06
CA PHE A 135 9.31 -23.10 7.75
C PHE A 135 9.41 -24.18 6.65
N GLY A 136 10.50 -24.20 5.89
CA GLY A 136 10.66 -24.98 4.67
C GLY A 136 9.88 -24.41 3.48
N ASP A 137 9.91 -25.10 2.34
CA ASP A 137 9.35 -24.59 1.07
C ASP A 137 7.82 -24.59 1.00
N LYS A 138 7.16 -25.40 1.82
CA LYS A 138 5.71 -25.64 1.73
C LYS A 138 4.89 -24.81 2.70
N ASN A 139 5.41 -24.54 3.90
CA ASN A 139 4.69 -23.81 4.94
C ASN A 139 4.91 -22.30 4.80
N GLN A 140 3.91 -21.50 5.15
CA GLN A 140 3.99 -20.03 5.12
C GLN A 140 4.38 -19.46 3.75
N ARG A 141 4.10 -20.22 2.69
CA ARG A 141 4.48 -19.87 1.31
C ARG A 141 3.82 -18.58 0.83
N LEU A 142 2.58 -18.32 1.25
CA LEU A 142 1.86 -17.10 0.87
C LEU A 142 2.44 -15.87 1.55
N VAL A 143 2.77 -15.95 2.85
CA VAL A 143 3.49 -14.88 3.57
C VAL A 143 4.79 -14.55 2.84
N ARG A 144 5.56 -15.59 2.50
CA ARG A 144 6.83 -15.44 1.81
C ARG A 144 6.67 -14.85 0.41
N ALA A 145 5.68 -15.29 -0.36
CA ALA A 145 5.36 -14.76 -1.67
C ALA A 145 4.95 -13.27 -1.61
N ALA A 146 4.14 -12.88 -0.62
CA ALA A 146 3.75 -11.48 -0.43
C ALA A 146 4.97 -10.59 -0.12
N LEU A 147 5.87 -11.04 0.77
CA LEU A 147 7.13 -10.35 1.05
C LEU A 147 8.05 -10.28 -0.18
N GLU A 148 8.14 -11.36 -0.95
CA GLU A 148 8.88 -11.41 -2.22
C GLU A 148 8.31 -10.43 -3.24
N THR A 149 6.99 -10.32 -3.38
CA THR A 149 6.34 -9.32 -4.24
C THR A 149 6.78 -7.91 -3.87
N ILE A 150 6.72 -7.54 -2.59
CA ILE A 150 7.16 -6.22 -2.12
C ILE A 150 8.65 -6.00 -2.45
N ASN A 151 9.49 -7.02 -2.19
CA ASN A 151 10.92 -6.94 -2.44
C ASN A 151 11.27 -6.79 -3.93
N LEU A 152 10.49 -7.40 -4.82
CA LEU A 152 10.68 -7.34 -6.28
C LEU A 152 10.18 -6.04 -6.90
N LEU A 153 9.26 -5.33 -6.25
CA LEU A 153 8.78 -4.02 -6.70
C LEU A 153 9.79 -2.91 -6.39
N HIS A 154 10.51 -3.00 -5.28
CA HIS A 154 11.43 -1.96 -4.80
C HIS A 154 12.49 -1.48 -5.83
N PRO A 155 13.16 -2.37 -6.60
CA PRO A 155 14.14 -1.93 -7.61
C PRO A 155 13.58 -1.02 -8.70
N ARG A 156 12.26 -1.08 -8.99
CA ARG A 156 11.63 -0.21 -9.99
C ARG A 156 11.68 1.27 -9.62
N GLY A 157 11.83 1.59 -8.33
CA GLY A 157 11.97 2.97 -7.86
C GLY A 157 13.35 3.59 -8.07
N LYS A 158 14.33 2.82 -8.57
CA LYS A 158 15.73 3.25 -8.72
C LYS A 158 16.13 3.25 -10.19
N GLU A 159 16.51 4.41 -10.72
CA GLU A 159 16.78 4.58 -12.15
C GLU A 159 17.88 3.63 -12.66
N ASN A 160 18.98 3.53 -11.92
CA ASN A 160 20.08 2.62 -12.24
C ASN A 160 19.67 1.14 -12.26
N GLU A 161 18.79 0.71 -11.34
CA GLU A 161 18.29 -0.67 -11.32
C GLU A 161 17.27 -0.91 -12.44
N ARG A 162 16.47 0.10 -12.80
CA ARG A 162 15.57 0.03 -13.95
C ARG A 162 16.33 -0.17 -15.25
N GLU A 163 17.37 0.63 -15.49
CA GLU A 163 18.24 0.48 -16.67
C GLU A 163 18.92 -0.90 -16.67
N ARG A 164 19.48 -1.30 -15.52
CA ARG A 164 20.19 -2.58 -15.38
C ARG A 164 19.32 -3.80 -15.69
N TYR A 165 18.06 -3.79 -15.26
CA TYR A 165 17.15 -4.92 -15.35
C TYR A 165 16.04 -4.76 -16.41
N GLY A 166 16.02 -3.67 -17.17
CA GLY A 166 14.99 -3.38 -18.17
C GLY A 166 13.59 -3.24 -17.58
N LEU A 167 13.48 -2.60 -16.40
CA LEU A 167 12.21 -2.47 -15.68
C LEU A 167 11.41 -1.24 -16.16
N ARG A 168 10.09 -1.40 -16.25
CA ARG A 168 9.17 -0.27 -16.48
C ARG A 168 9.15 0.72 -15.30
N GLU A 169 8.61 1.91 -15.56
CA GLU A 169 8.33 2.92 -14.54
C GLU A 169 7.38 2.41 -13.46
N VAL A 170 7.50 3.00 -12.28
CA VAL A 170 6.59 2.76 -11.16
C VAL A 170 5.25 3.40 -11.45
N LEU A 171 4.18 2.65 -11.26
CA LEU A 171 2.80 3.13 -11.37
C LEU A 171 2.11 3.10 -10.00
N ASN A 172 0.97 3.78 -9.88
CA ASN A 172 0.18 3.75 -8.65
C ASN A 172 -0.24 2.33 -8.26
N GLU A 173 -0.53 1.49 -9.26
CA GLU A 173 -0.95 0.10 -9.10
C GLU A 173 0.16 -0.77 -8.45
N ASP A 174 1.44 -0.41 -8.63
CA ASP A 174 2.53 -1.09 -7.93
C ASP A 174 2.52 -0.77 -6.43
N ALA A 175 2.24 0.48 -6.08
CA ALA A 175 2.11 0.90 -4.69
C ALA A 175 0.89 0.27 -4.03
N GLU A 176 -0.25 0.20 -4.73
CA GLU A 176 -1.45 -0.52 -4.27
C GLU A 176 -1.15 -2.01 -4.03
N LEU A 177 -0.45 -2.68 -4.95
CA LEU A 177 -0.04 -4.08 -4.78
C LEU A 177 0.86 -4.26 -3.56
N ALA A 178 1.82 -3.36 -3.33
CA ALA A 178 2.71 -3.42 -2.17
C ALA A 178 1.95 -3.24 -0.84
N LEU A 179 1.00 -2.30 -0.79
CA LEU A 179 0.13 -2.08 0.37
C LEU A 179 -0.71 -3.33 0.68
N HIS A 180 -1.36 -3.90 -0.33
CA HIS A 180 -2.15 -5.10 -0.16
C HIS A 180 -1.31 -6.31 0.28
N ALA A 181 -0.12 -6.48 -0.29
CA ALA A 181 0.80 -7.54 0.12
C ALA A 181 1.25 -7.37 1.58
N ALA A 182 1.58 -6.15 2.00
CA ALA A 182 1.95 -5.86 3.39
C ALA A 182 0.76 -6.12 4.34
N GLY A 183 -0.44 -5.68 3.95
CA GLY A 183 -1.65 -5.91 4.73
C GLY A 183 -2.02 -7.38 4.83
N PHE A 184 -1.78 -8.17 3.79
CA PHE A 184 -1.92 -9.62 3.81
C PHE A 184 -0.97 -10.26 4.83
N VAL A 185 0.31 -9.87 4.85
CA VAL A 185 1.29 -10.38 5.82
C VAL A 185 0.84 -10.13 7.26
N ILE A 186 0.35 -8.93 7.59
CA ILE A 186 -0.12 -8.60 8.94
C ILE A 186 -1.22 -9.55 9.42
N ARG A 187 -2.18 -9.91 8.54
CA ARG A 187 -3.25 -10.86 8.87
C ARG A 187 -2.71 -12.27 9.06
N GLU A 188 -1.88 -12.74 8.13
CA GLU A 188 -1.37 -14.12 8.14
C GLU A 188 -0.44 -14.40 9.33
N VAL A 189 0.32 -13.41 9.80
CA VAL A 189 1.12 -13.55 11.04
C VAL A 189 0.27 -13.43 12.30
N GLY A 190 -1.03 -13.17 12.16
CA GLY A 190 -1.99 -13.11 13.25
C GLY A 190 -2.03 -11.77 13.99
N TRP A 191 -1.50 -10.68 13.43
CA TRP A 191 -1.45 -9.36 14.08
C TRP A 191 -2.56 -8.41 13.66
N ALA A 192 -3.52 -8.89 12.88
CA ALA A 192 -4.77 -8.18 12.58
C ALA A 192 -5.88 -9.17 12.22
N GLN A 193 -7.11 -8.66 12.04
CA GLN A 193 -8.24 -9.39 11.45
C GLN A 193 -8.32 -9.19 9.93
#